data_AF-A0A7W8V949-F1
#
_entry.id   AF-A0A7W8V949-F1
#
_cell.length_a   1.000
_cell.length_b   1.000
_cell.length_c   1.000
_cell.angle_alpha   90.00
_cell.angle_beta   90.00
_cell.angle_gamma   90.00
#
_symmetry.space_group_name_H-M   'P 1'
#
loop_
_entity.id
_entity.type
_entity.pdbx_description
1 polymer ?
#
loop_
_entity_poly.entity_id
_entity_poly.type
_entity_poly.pdbx_seq_one_letter_code
_entity_poly.pdbx_strand_id
1 'polypeptide(L)'
;MTSDRPIIPARMSVDALKGVAADNGLQVRLTWQWVGRSRHGVLTVIKDDIPIFSERFARSTRVWGRGDETFDLVRTGSNKHIAVMHAVKSLQSLFAQPKKPVIACRRQHGGISDTLVD
;
A
#
# COMPACT_ATOMS: atom_id res chain seq x y z
N MET A 1 9.23 26.00 9.89
CA MET A 1 7.96 25.94 9.13
C MET A 1 7.20 24.69 9.56
N THR A 2 6.42 24.76 10.63
CA THR A 2 5.51 23.69 11.03
C THR A 2 4.38 23.65 10.02
N SER A 3 4.40 22.64 9.14
CA SER A 3 3.30 22.42 8.20
C SER A 3 2.06 22.12 9.03
N ASP A 4 1.14 23.10 9.09
CA ASP A 4 -0.09 23.10 9.89
C ASP A 4 -1.16 22.18 9.27
N ARG A 5 -0.73 20.99 8.85
CA ARG A 5 -1.63 19.98 8.31
C ARG A 5 -2.21 19.22 9.49
N PRO A 6 -3.55 19.14 9.60
CA PRO A 6 -4.17 18.38 10.67
C PRO A 6 -3.67 16.93 10.60
N ILE A 7 -3.01 16.48 11.67
CA ILE A 7 -2.55 15.10 11.77
C ILE A 7 -3.78 14.23 11.98
N ILE A 8 -4.05 13.35 11.01
CA ILE A 8 -5.15 12.39 11.13
C ILE A 8 -4.90 11.53 12.38
N PRO A 9 -5.88 11.38 13.28
CA PRO A 9 -5.72 10.53 14.46
C PRO A 9 -5.40 9.09 14.09
N ALA A 10 -4.52 8.44 14.86
CA ALA A 10 -4.10 7.07 14.59
C ALA A 10 -5.24 6.08 14.44
N ARG A 11 -6.30 6.22 15.25
CA ARG A 11 -7.50 5.39 15.15
C ARG A 11 -8.15 5.50 13.77
N MET A 12 -8.33 6.71 13.26
CA MET A 12 -8.94 6.94 11.95
C MET A 12 -8.08 6.38 10.82
N SER A 13 -6.75 6.53 10.89
CA SER A 13 -5.85 5.96 9.89
C SER A 13 -5.83 4.43 9.91
N VAL A 14 -5.90 3.81 11.10
CA VAL A 14 -6.01 2.35 11.24
C VAL A 14 -7.36 1.86 10.70
N ASP A 15 -8.46 2.53 11.02
CA ASP A 15 -9.79 2.17 10.55
C ASP A 15 -9.87 2.31 9.02
N ALA A 16 -9.28 3.35 8.43
CA ALA A 16 -9.17 3.51 7.00
C ALA A 16 -8.35 2.39 6.33
N LEU A 17 -7.22 1.98 6.94
CA LEU A 17 -6.42 0.85 6.43
C LEU A 17 -7.22 -0.45 6.45
N LYS A 18 -7.93 -0.72 7.55
CA LYS A 18 -8.78 -1.91 7.68
C LYS A 18 -9.94 -1.90 6.68
N GLY A 19 -10.58 -0.75 6.45
CA GLY A 19 -11.64 -0.60 5.46
C GLY A 19 -11.15 -0.90 4.05
N VAL A 20 -10.09 -0.22 3.60
CA VAL A 20 -9.50 -0.45 2.26
C VAL A 20 -9.04 -1.90 2.09
N ALA A 21 -8.47 -2.50 3.15
CA ALA A 21 -8.08 -3.90 3.13
C ALA A 21 -9.28 -4.84 2.98
N ALA A 22 -10.34 -4.65 3.76
CA ALA A 22 -11.55 -5.47 3.68
C ALA A 22 -12.23 -5.36 2.30
N ASP A 23 -12.37 -4.14 1.78
CA ASP A 23 -13.05 -3.88 0.50
C ASP A 23 -12.32 -4.50 -0.70
N ASN A 24 -11.02 -4.75 -0.58
CA ASN A 24 -10.16 -5.24 -1.67
C ASN A 24 -9.58 -6.63 -1.41
N GLY A 25 -10.04 -7.34 -0.37
CA GLY A 25 -9.57 -8.68 -0.02
C GLY A 25 -8.09 -8.74 0.37
N LEU A 26 -7.56 -7.69 1.01
CA LEU A 26 -6.15 -7.59 1.37
C LEU A 26 -5.89 -8.13 2.76
N GLN A 27 -4.76 -8.81 2.93
CA GLN A 27 -4.24 -9.18 4.24
C GLN A 27 -3.22 -8.12 4.70
N VAL A 28 -3.36 -7.66 5.93
CA VAL A 28 -2.43 -6.71 6.54
C VAL A 28 -1.66 -7.42 7.65
N ARG A 29 -0.33 -7.43 7.56
CA ARG A 29 0.56 -8.09 8.51
C ARG A 29 1.56 -7.11 9.10
N LEU A 30 1.79 -7.25 10.41
CA LEU A 30 2.86 -6.57 11.12
C LEU A 30 3.89 -7.61 11.55
N THR A 31 5.12 -7.41 11.09
CA THR A 31 6.26 -8.26 11.43
C THR A 31 7.43 -7.39 11.86
N TRP A 32 8.58 -8.01 12.11
CA TRP A 32 9.79 -7.30 12.47
C TRP A 32 11.00 -7.91 11.80
N GLN A 33 12.05 -7.10 11.70
CA GLN A 33 13.36 -7.54 11.24
C GLN A 33 14.47 -6.88 12.08
N TRP A 34 15.60 -7.57 12.20
CA TRP A 34 16.79 -7.00 12.83
C TRP A 34 17.42 -5.93 11.93
N VAL A 35 17.83 -4.83 12.55
CA VAL A 35 18.57 -3.73 11.92
C VAL A 35 19.65 -3.32 12.92
N GLY A 36 20.85 -3.86 12.73
CA GLY A 36 21.89 -3.81 13.75
C GLY A 36 21.40 -4.44 15.05
N ARG A 37 21.45 -3.68 16.15
CA ARG A 37 20.96 -4.12 17.47
C ARG A 37 19.47 -3.84 17.72
N SER A 38 18.79 -3.19 16.79
CA SER A 38 17.39 -2.77 16.92
C SER A 38 16.45 -3.70 16.14
N ARG A 39 15.22 -3.88 16.61
CA ARG A 39 14.17 -4.56 15.84
C ARG A 39 13.31 -3.49 15.18
N HIS A 40 13.34 -3.40 13.86
CA HIS A 40 12.42 -2.50 13.14
C HIS A 40 11.12 -3.23 12.86
N GLY A 41 10.01 -2.50 12.94
CA GLY A 41 8.72 -3.04 12.52
C GLY A 41 8.57 -2.95 11.00
N VAL A 42 7.84 -3.90 10.43
CA VAL A 42 7.54 -3.97 9.00
C VAL A 42 6.04 -4.15 8.85
N LEU A 43 5.41 -3.19 8.18
CA LEU A 43 4.01 -3.25 7.77
C LEU A 43 3.96 -3.79 6.33
N THR A 44 3.29 -4.92 6.13
CA THR A 44 3.13 -5.53 4.81
C THR A 44 1.66 -5.67 4.48
N VAL A 45 1.28 -5.31 3.27
CA VAL A 45 -0.06 -5.52 2.71
C VAL A 45 0.06 -6.50 1.56
N ILE A 46 -0.75 -7.54 1.60
CA ILE A 46 -0.68 -8.71 0.73
C ILE A 46 -2.02 -8.86 0.01
N LYS A 47 -1.98 -9.12 -1.29
CA LYS A 47 -3.12 -9.46 -2.12
C LYS A 47 -2.83 -10.76 -2.84
N ASP A 48 -3.67 -11.77 -2.68
CA ASP A 48 -3.51 -13.08 -3.33
C ASP A 48 -2.10 -13.68 -3.08
N ASP A 49 -1.65 -13.66 -1.82
CA ASP A 49 -0.31 -14.06 -1.36
C ASP A 49 0.88 -13.26 -1.92
N ILE A 50 0.63 -12.22 -2.71
CA ILE A 50 1.65 -11.32 -3.26
C ILE A 50 1.73 -10.04 -2.43
N PRO A 51 2.93 -9.66 -1.91
CA PRO A 51 3.09 -8.41 -1.20
C PRO A 51 3.01 -7.23 -2.19
N ILE A 52 1.99 -6.38 -2.03
CA ILE A 52 1.76 -5.20 -2.87
C ILE A 52 2.26 -3.90 -2.23
N PHE A 53 2.48 -3.91 -0.91
CA PHE A 53 3.06 -2.79 -0.16
C PHE A 53 3.87 -3.33 1.01
N SER A 54 5.04 -2.75 1.25
CA SER A 54 5.86 -3.06 2.43
C SER A 54 6.60 -1.80 2.89
N GLU A 55 6.43 -1.45 4.16
CA GLU A 55 7.12 -0.32 4.76
C GLU A 55 7.74 -0.68 6.11
N ARG A 56 9.03 -0.40 6.22
CA ARG A 56 9.80 -0.57 7.46
C ARG A 56 9.80 0.73 8.26
N PHE A 57 9.47 0.64 9.54
CA PHE A 57 9.50 1.76 10.46
C PHE A 57 10.44 1.51 11.63
N ALA A 58 11.15 2.56 12.05
CA ALA A 58 12.12 2.48 13.13
C ALA A 58 11.43 2.25 14.48
N ARG A 59 12.04 1.42 15.32
CA ARG A 59 11.61 1.09 16.68
C ARG A 59 12.86 0.91 17.57
N SER A 60 12.65 0.56 18.83
CA SER A 60 13.69 0.35 19.84
C SER A 60 14.23 -1.08 19.84
N THR A 61 15.21 -1.33 20.71
CA THR A 61 15.81 -2.65 20.98
C THR A 61 14.94 -3.57 21.85
N ARG A 62 13.77 -3.10 22.31
CA ARG A 62 12.87 -3.88 23.16
C ARG A 62 12.32 -5.10 22.42
N VAL A 63 11.94 -6.12 23.19
CA VAL A 63 11.28 -7.32 22.68
C VAL A 63 10.03 -6.94 21.87
N TRP A 64 9.81 -7.65 20.77
CA TRP A 64 8.60 -7.58 19.96
C TRP A 64 7.49 -8.34 20.70
N GLY A 65 6.44 -7.65 21.13
CA GLY A 65 5.34 -8.24 21.88
C GLY A 65 4.02 -8.16 21.14
N ARG A 66 2.94 -8.69 21.74
CA ARG A 66 1.60 -8.72 21.14
C ARG A 66 1.10 -7.35 20.66
N GLY A 67 1.37 -6.29 21.43
CA GLY A 67 0.97 -4.93 21.05
C GLY A 67 1.69 -4.38 19.80
N ASP A 68 2.82 -4.97 19.42
CA ASP A 68 3.52 -4.64 18.18
C ASP A 68 2.94 -5.37 16.97
N GLU A 69 2.38 -6.55 17.20
CA GLU A 69 1.72 -7.41 16.19
C GLU A 69 0.33 -6.90 15.81
N THR A 70 -0.34 -6.17 16.71
CA THR A 70 -1.69 -5.64 16.48
C THR A 70 -1.70 -4.14 16.24
N PHE A 71 -2.83 -3.61 15.78
CA PHE A 71 -3.02 -2.17 15.58
C PHE A 71 -3.59 -1.45 16.81
N ASP A 72 -3.77 -2.16 17.93
CA ASP A 72 -4.53 -1.64 19.09
C ASP A 72 -3.79 -0.51 19.82
N LEU A 73 -2.46 -0.49 19.75
CA LEU A 73 -1.60 0.45 20.48
C LEU A 73 -0.89 1.46 19.55
N VAL A 74 -1.44 1.72 18.36
CA VAL A 74 -0.87 2.75 17.47
C VAL A 74 -1.11 4.14 18.04
N ARG A 75 -0.03 4.84 18.40
CA ARG A 75 -0.08 6.22 18.88
C ARG A 75 0.04 7.20 17.73
N THR A 76 -0.79 8.25 17.73
CA THR A 76 -0.70 9.36 16.77
C THR A 76 0.71 9.95 16.75
N GLY A 77 1.26 10.15 15.56
CA GLY A 77 2.62 10.64 15.34
C GLY A 77 3.76 9.62 15.52
N SER A 78 3.49 8.39 15.96
CA SER A 78 4.53 7.35 16.05
C SER A 78 4.98 6.87 14.66
N ASN A 79 6.20 6.30 14.56
CA ASN A 79 6.69 5.73 13.30
C ASN A 79 5.75 4.66 12.71
N LYS A 80 5.09 3.86 13.58
CA LYS A 80 4.08 2.89 13.16
C LYS A 80 2.85 3.59 12.58
N HIS A 81 2.40 4.70 13.19
CA HIS A 81 1.31 5.51 12.65
C HIS A 81 1.64 6.11 11.29
N ILE A 82 2.87 6.61 11.12
CA ILE A 82 3.34 7.17 9.84
C ILE A 82 3.31 6.09 8.75
N ALA A 83 3.82 4.89 9.04
CA ALA A 83 3.75 3.76 8.10
C ALA A 83 2.30 3.37 7.75
N VAL A 84 1.37 3.42 8.71
CA VAL A 84 -0.07 3.19 8.44
C VAL A 84 -0.63 4.27 7.50
N MET A 85 -0.35 5.55 7.73
CA MET A 85 -0.81 6.62 6.85
C MET A 85 -0.27 6.47 5.43
N HIS A 86 1.00 6.09 5.29
CA HIS A 86 1.60 5.81 3.99
C HIS A 86 0.94 4.62 3.30
N ALA A 87 0.68 3.53 4.02
CA ALA A 87 -0.04 2.38 3.48
C ALA A 87 -1.43 2.79 2.97
N VAL A 88 -2.22 3.52 3.77
CA VAL A 88 -3.54 4.01 3.35
C VAL A 88 -3.45 4.82 2.06
N LYS A 89 -2.53 5.79 2.01
CA LYS A 89 -2.35 6.65 0.85
C LYS A 89 -1.98 5.85 -0.41
N SER A 90 -1.04 4.91 -0.28
CA SER A 90 -0.59 4.07 -1.39
C SER A 90 -1.70 3.15 -1.88
N LEU A 91 -2.45 2.50 -0.98
CA LEU A 91 -3.54 1.61 -1.34
C LEU A 91 -4.71 2.37 -1.96
N GLN A 92 -5.11 3.50 -1.38
CA GLN A 92 -6.14 4.35 -1.99
C GLN A 92 -5.74 4.77 -3.40
N SER A 93 -4.49 5.17 -3.62
CA SER A 93 -4.03 5.51 -4.96
C SER A 93 -4.01 4.32 -5.92
N LEU A 94 -3.71 3.11 -5.42
CA LEU A 94 -3.64 1.89 -6.23
C LEU A 94 -5.05 1.44 -6.67
N PHE A 95 -6.03 1.54 -5.78
CA PHE A 95 -7.40 1.08 -6.02
C PHE A 95 -8.36 2.18 -6.52
N ALA A 96 -7.98 3.46 -6.44
CA ALA A 96 -8.75 4.56 -7.02
C ALA A 96 -8.58 4.71 -8.54
N GLN A 97 -7.61 4.04 -9.16
CA GLN A 97 -7.43 4.10 -10.61
C GLN A 97 -8.58 3.34 -11.31
N PRO A 98 -9.45 4.00 -12.10
CA PRO A 98 -10.33 3.27 -13.01
C PRO A 98 -9.44 2.49 -13.98
N LYS A 99 -9.78 1.22 -14.24
CA LYS A 99 -9.16 0.41 -15.30
C LYS A 99 -8.99 1.30 -16.54
N LYS A 100 -7.75 1.62 -16.92
CA LYS A 100 -7.48 2.26 -18.22
C LYS A 100 -8.26 1.46 -19.27
N PRO A 101 -9.15 2.06 -20.06
CA PRO A 101 -9.72 1.36 -21.19
C PRO A 101 -8.55 0.98 -22.08
N VAL A 102 -8.35 -0.33 -22.27
CA VAL A 102 -7.43 -0.84 -23.28
C VAL A 102 -7.98 -0.34 -24.60
N ILE A 103 -7.38 0.72 -25.15
CA ILE A 103 -7.66 1.15 -26.51
C ILE A 103 -7.16 0.01 -27.38
N ALA A 104 -8.10 -0.83 -27.84
CA ALA A 104 -7.83 -1.81 -28.86
C ALA A 104 -7.37 -1.06 -30.10
N CYS A 105 -6.08 -1.12 -30.41
CA CYS A 105 -5.56 -0.70 -31.72
C CYS A 105 -6.26 -1.55 -32.78
N ARG A 106 -7.27 -0.97 -33.42
CA ARG A 106 -7.89 -1.48 -34.64
C ARG A 106 -6.81 -1.52 -35.72
N ARG A 107 -6.23 -2.69 -36.00
CA ARG A 107 -5.41 -2.91 -37.19
C ARG A 107 -6.28 -2.61 -38.41
N GLN A 108 -5.99 -1.53 -39.12
CA GLN A 108 -6.51 -1.34 -40.46
C GLN A 108 -5.77 -2.34 -41.37
N HIS A 109 -6.50 -3.32 -41.89
CA HIS A 109 -6.05 -4.13 -43.01
C HIS A 109 -5.98 -3.21 -44.23
N GLY A 110 -4.78 -2.82 -44.63
CA GLY A 110 -4.53 -2.24 -45.95
C GLY A 110 -4.72 -3.33 -46.99
N GLY A 111 -5.73 -3.16 -47.84
CA GLY A 111 -6.02 -4.05 -48.95
C GLY A 111 -4.89 -4.03 -49.99
N ILE A 112 -4.57 -5.22 -50.48
CA ILE A 112 -3.71 -5.45 -51.62
C ILE A 112 -4.54 -5.09 -52.86
N SER A 113 -4.14 -4.07 -53.61
CA SER A 113 -4.67 -3.83 -54.95
C SER A 113 -3.68 -4.42 -55.95
N ASP A 114 -4.01 -5.61 -56.46
CA ASP A 114 -3.50 -6.12 -57.72
C ASP A 114 -4.20 -5.37 -58.86
N THR A 115 -3.43 -4.65 -59.67
CA THR A 115 -3.85 -4.27 -61.03
C THR A 115 -2.67 -4.51 -61.97
N LEU A 116 -2.69 -5.70 -62.57
CA LEU A 116 -2.11 -6.01 -63.88
C LEU A 116 -2.84 -5.16 -64.94
N VAL A 117 -2.08 -4.51 -65.81
CA VAL A 117 -2.56 -3.98 -67.09
C VAL A 117 -1.54 -4.39 -68.15
N ASP A 118 -2.03 -5.06 -69.18
CA ASP A 118 -1.33 -5.43 -70.44
C ASP A 118 -0.74 -4.21 -71.16
#